data_AF-A0A8T2IUA9-F1
#
_entry.id   AF-A0A8T2IUA9-F1
#
_cell.length_a   1.000
_cell.length_b   1.000
_cell.length_c   1.000
_cell.angle_alpha   90.00
_cell.angle_beta   90.00
_cell.angle_gamma   90.00
#
_symmetry.space_group_name_H-M   'P 1'
#
loop_
_entity.id
_entity.type
_entity.pdbx_description
1 polymer ?
#
loop_
_entity_poly.entity_id
_entity_poly.type
_entity_poly.pdbx_seq_one_letter_code
_entity_poly.pdbx_strand_id
1 'polypeptide(L)'
;MSSRNTYRDDAERYLFVDRNPGSSTATQADWTAKRQVWVPSEKHGFEAAGIKEERGDEVVVELAENGKRVTVAKDDIQKMNPPKFTKVEDMAELTCLNEASVLHNLKDRYYSGLIYTYSGLFCVVINPYKNLPIYSEQIVEMYRGKKRHEMPPHIYAISETAYRSMLQDREDQSILCTGESGAGKTENTKKVIQYLAHVASSHKGRKEHTAPSSSSSFYGELEHQLLQANPILEAFGNAKTVKNDNSSRFGKFIRINFDVAGYIVGANIETCILSIHHFTKESLDKGSRLKLSCAMERR
;
A
#
# COMPACT_ATOMS: atom_id res chain seq x y z
N MET A 1 24.69 -24.44 -2.69
CA MET A 1 23.55 -24.18 -1.78
C MET A 1 23.65 -22.79 -1.14
N SER A 2 23.66 -21.70 -1.93
CA SER A 2 23.87 -20.33 -1.40
C SER A 2 22.85 -19.28 -1.88
N SER A 3 21.88 -19.65 -2.72
CA SER A 3 20.96 -18.69 -3.35
C SER A 3 19.58 -18.60 -2.68
N ARG A 4 19.28 -19.46 -1.68
CA ARG A 4 17.98 -19.47 -0.97
C ARG A 4 17.88 -18.42 0.14
N ASN A 5 18.99 -17.84 0.60
CA ASN A 5 18.98 -16.84 1.68
C ASN A 5 18.98 -15.39 1.20
N THR A 6 19.57 -15.07 0.05
CA THR A 6 19.70 -13.69 -0.45
C THR A 6 18.35 -13.05 -0.82
N TYR A 7 17.44 -13.80 -1.44
CA TYR A 7 16.11 -13.27 -1.82
C TYR A 7 15.22 -12.94 -0.63
N ARG A 8 15.33 -13.72 0.44
CA ARG A 8 14.59 -13.48 1.68
C ARG A 8 15.11 -12.22 2.37
N ASP A 9 16.44 -12.08 2.42
CA ASP A 9 17.13 -10.89 2.92
C ASP A 9 16.74 -9.62 2.15
N ASP A 10 16.67 -9.72 0.81
CA ASP A 10 16.32 -8.60 -0.06
C ASP A 10 14.87 -8.14 0.15
N ALA A 11 13.92 -9.07 0.26
CA ALA A 11 12.51 -8.74 0.48
C ALA A 11 12.25 -8.21 1.91
N GLU A 12 12.97 -8.75 2.91
CA GLU A 12 12.84 -8.33 4.30
C GLU A 12 13.19 -6.84 4.47
N ARG A 13 14.22 -6.34 3.77
CA ARG A 13 14.59 -4.91 3.76
C ARG A 13 13.47 -3.98 3.26
N TYR A 14 12.60 -4.46 2.37
CA TYR A 14 11.50 -3.66 1.79
C TYR A 14 10.15 -3.88 2.49
N LEU A 15 10.11 -4.68 3.56
CA LEU A 15 8.90 -4.94 4.35
C LEU A 15 9.07 -4.59 5.82
N PHE A 16 10.25 -4.84 6.40
CA PHE A 16 10.51 -4.65 7.82
C PHE A 16 11.27 -3.36 8.07
N VAL A 17 10.97 -2.71 9.20
CA VAL A 17 11.71 -1.54 9.66
C VAL A 17 12.99 -2.00 10.35
N ASP A 18 14.14 -1.51 9.87
CA ASP A 18 15.43 -1.68 10.55
C ASP A 18 15.43 -0.96 11.91
N ARG A 19 15.02 -1.68 12.96
CA ARG A 19 15.08 -1.18 14.33
C ARG A 19 16.47 -1.42 14.89
N ASN A 20 17.38 -0.47 14.66
CA ASN A 20 18.69 -0.53 15.31
C ASN A 20 18.53 -0.21 16.82
N PRO A 21 18.83 -1.14 17.75
CA PRO A 21 18.53 -0.97 19.18
C PRO A 21 19.27 0.19 19.87
N GLY A 22 20.33 0.72 19.24
CA GLY A 22 21.26 1.68 19.83
C GLY A 22 20.81 3.15 19.88
N SER A 23 19.65 3.53 19.32
CA SER A 23 19.24 4.95 19.24
C SER A 23 18.44 5.49 20.45
N SER A 24 18.38 4.76 21.56
CA SER A 24 17.19 4.82 22.42
C SER A 24 17.21 5.79 23.61
N THR A 25 18.27 6.54 23.89
CA THR A 25 18.28 7.53 25.00
C THR A 25 18.77 8.92 24.60
N ALA A 26 19.90 9.02 23.90
CA ALA A 26 20.46 10.31 23.47
C ALA A 26 19.52 11.08 22.52
N THR A 27 18.90 10.39 21.57
CA THR A 27 17.95 10.98 20.61
C THR A 27 16.67 11.47 21.27
N GLN A 28 16.22 10.79 22.34
CA GLN A 28 15.05 11.20 23.11
C GLN A 28 15.35 12.42 24.01
N ALA A 29 16.54 12.46 24.61
CA ALA A 29 17.01 13.61 25.38
C ALA A 29 17.15 14.86 24.50
N ASP A 30 17.75 14.72 23.31
CA ASP A 30 17.93 15.81 22.34
C ASP A 30 16.58 16.34 21.81
N TRP A 31 15.62 15.44 21.52
CA TRP A 31 14.26 15.83 21.14
C TRP A 31 13.55 16.64 22.23
N THR A 32 13.63 16.19 23.48
CA THR A 32 12.99 16.87 24.61
C THR A 32 13.61 18.24 24.85
N ALA A 33 14.94 18.35 24.72
CA ALA A 33 15.67 19.60 24.91
C ALA A 33 15.36 20.64 23.83
N LYS A 34 15.07 20.22 22.59
CA LYS A 34 14.92 21.12 21.43
C LYS A 34 13.50 21.64 21.20
N ARG A 35 12.51 21.23 22.00
CA ARG A 35 11.08 21.60 21.84
C ARG A 35 10.65 21.54 20.37
N GLN A 36 10.90 20.40 19.72
CA GLN A 36 10.74 20.28 18.28
C GLN A 36 9.28 20.35 17.83
N VAL A 37 9.08 21.02 16.70
CA VAL A 37 7.79 21.24 16.05
C VAL A 37 7.93 21.15 14.53
N TRP A 38 6.80 20.98 13.85
CA TRP A 38 6.69 21.11 12.40
C TRP A 38 6.23 22.51 12.03
N VAL A 39 6.84 23.09 11.00
CA VAL A 39 6.44 24.37 10.43
C VAL A 39 6.25 24.26 8.91
N PRO A 40 5.41 25.10 8.29
CA PRO A 40 5.18 25.05 6.84
C PRO A 40 6.45 25.30 6.03
N SER A 41 6.60 24.59 4.92
CA SER A 41 7.73 24.72 4.00
C SER A 41 7.24 24.64 2.55
N GLU A 42 7.55 25.64 1.72
CA GLU A 42 7.17 25.65 0.30
C GLU A 42 7.77 24.47 -0.48
N LYS A 43 8.95 23.99 -0.06
CA LYS A 43 9.70 22.93 -0.75
C LYS A 43 9.34 21.54 -0.23
N HIS A 44 9.07 21.42 1.07
CA HIS A 44 8.92 20.13 1.74
C HIS A 44 7.51 19.86 2.27
N GLY A 45 6.57 20.81 2.11
CA GLY A 45 5.27 20.82 2.77
C GLY A 45 5.42 21.24 4.22
N PHE A 46 6.19 20.46 4.99
CA PHE A 46 6.55 20.75 6.36
C PHE A 46 8.03 20.44 6.63
N GLU A 47 8.64 21.17 7.55
CA GLU A 47 10.01 20.95 8.00
C GLU A 47 10.13 21.02 9.53
N ALA A 48 11.13 20.34 10.07
CA ALA A 48 11.36 20.30 11.51
C ALA A 48 12.04 21.60 11.98
N ALA A 49 11.57 22.15 13.09
CA ALA A 49 12.14 23.34 13.70
C ALA A 49 12.13 23.24 15.24
N GLY A 50 13.02 23.96 15.91
CA GLY A 50 13.04 24.09 17.37
C GLY A 50 12.53 25.45 17.79
N ILE A 51 11.60 25.51 18.74
CA ILE A 51 11.11 26.78 19.30
C ILE A 51 12.23 27.47 20.09
N LYS A 52 12.48 28.75 19.81
CA LYS A 52 13.48 29.58 20.53
C LYS A 52 12.84 30.65 21.39
N GLU A 53 11.81 31.32 20.89
CA GLU A 53 11.14 32.43 21.58
C GLU A 53 9.66 32.44 21.24
N GLU A 54 8.80 32.71 22.22
CA GLU A 54 7.36 32.91 22.02
C GLU A 54 7.03 34.39 22.25
N ARG A 55 6.44 35.04 21.23
CA ARG A 55 6.11 36.47 21.21
C ARG A 55 4.61 36.65 20.95
N GLY A 56 3.80 36.40 21.99
CA GLY A 56 2.34 36.50 21.86
C GLY A 56 1.79 35.49 20.85
N ASP A 57 1.30 36.00 19.71
CA ASP A 57 0.71 35.21 18.62
C ASP A 57 1.75 34.70 17.60
N GLU A 58 3.00 35.13 17.71
CA GLU A 58 4.10 34.68 16.86
C GLU A 58 5.14 33.89 17.67
N VAL A 59 5.84 32.99 16.99
CA VAL A 59 6.90 32.17 17.58
C VAL A 59 8.13 32.23 16.68
N VAL A 60 9.28 32.51 17.28
CA VAL A 60 10.57 32.42 16.61
C VAL A 60 11.07 30.99 16.71
N VAL A 61 11.19 30.34 15.55
CA VAL A 61 11.68 28.97 15.41
C VAL A 61 13.02 28.95 14.69
N GLU A 62 13.83 27.95 14.97
CA GLU A 62 15.09 27.69 14.27
C GLU A 62 14.95 26.40 13.46
N LEU A 63 15.07 26.50 12.14
CA LEU A 63 14.90 25.38 11.23
C LEU A 63 16.02 24.35 11.42
N ALA A 64 15.67 23.07 11.48
CA ALA A 64 16.64 22.00 11.70
C ALA A 64 17.59 21.77 10.51
N GLU A 65 17.17 22.08 9.28
CA GLU A 65 17.95 21.82 8.06
C GLU A 65 19.12 22.80 7.88
N ASN A 66 18.88 24.10 8.12
CA ASN A 66 19.83 25.16 7.80
C ASN A 66 20.17 26.08 8.99
N GLY A 67 19.57 25.85 10.16
CA GLY A 67 19.78 26.69 11.36
C GLY A 67 19.22 28.11 11.23
N LYS A 68 18.48 28.43 10.17
CA LYS A 68 17.90 29.76 9.97
C LYS A 68 16.78 29.98 10.98
N ARG A 69 16.72 31.20 11.53
CA ARG A 69 15.61 31.63 12.38
C ARG A 69 14.52 32.27 11.54
N VAL A 70 13.28 31.85 11.78
CA VAL A 70 12.09 32.34 11.10
C VAL A 70 11.01 32.59 12.14
N THR A 71 10.22 33.64 11.94
CA THR A 71 9.05 33.91 12.75
C THR A 71 7.83 33.34 12.04
N VAL A 72 7.05 32.52 12.75
CA VAL A 72 5.83 31.88 12.24
C VAL A 72 4.67 32.17 13.19
N ALA A 73 3.45 32.19 12.67
CA ALA A 73 2.26 32.30 13.51
C ALA A 73 2.15 31.05 14.40
N LYS A 74 1.72 31.24 15.65
CA LYS A 74 1.59 30.14 16.61
C LYS A 74 0.64 29.04 16.14
N ASP A 75 -0.40 29.42 15.38
CA ASP A 75 -1.41 28.50 14.83
C ASP A 75 -0.89 27.64 13.66
N ASP A 76 0.19 28.07 12.99
CA ASP A 76 0.80 27.32 11.88
C ASP A 76 1.74 26.20 12.36
N ILE A 77 2.03 26.16 13.67
CA ILE A 77 2.97 25.21 14.27
C ILE A 77 2.25 23.92 14.62
N GLN A 78 2.77 22.78 14.13
CA GLN A 78 2.24 21.47 14.48
C GLN A 78 3.18 20.71 15.42
N LYS A 79 2.61 19.99 16.39
CA LYS A 79 3.39 19.21 17.36
C LYS A 79 4.15 18.07 16.66
N MET A 80 5.43 17.92 16.98
CA MET A 80 6.24 16.82 16.45
C MET A 80 6.14 15.58 17.35
N ASN A 81 6.01 14.40 16.74
CA ASN A 81 6.05 13.13 17.48
C ASN A 81 7.49 12.81 17.94
N PRO A 82 7.67 12.14 19.10
CA PRO A 82 8.99 11.68 19.54
C PRO A 82 9.66 10.71 18.54
N PRO A 83 11.00 10.61 18.51
CA PRO A 83 11.74 9.75 17.57
C PRO A 83 11.39 8.25 17.63
N LYS A 84 10.80 7.79 18.75
CA LYS A 84 10.29 6.40 18.86
C LYS A 84 9.20 6.07 17.83
N PHE A 85 8.55 7.09 17.26
CA PHE A 85 7.50 6.96 16.25
C PHE A 85 8.03 7.12 14.81
N THR A 86 9.35 7.06 14.61
CA THR A 86 9.92 7.05 13.26
C THR A 86 9.53 5.75 12.53
N LYS A 87 8.97 5.90 11.32
CA LYS A 87 8.54 4.80 10.43
C LYS A 87 7.51 3.85 11.04
N VAL A 88 6.56 4.36 11.82
CA VAL A 88 5.46 3.54 12.39
C VAL A 88 4.68 2.83 11.31
N GLU A 89 4.27 1.60 11.60
CA GLU A 89 3.52 0.75 10.67
C GLU A 89 2.05 1.15 10.57
N ASP A 90 1.46 1.62 11.68
CA ASP A 90 0.11 2.18 11.73
C ASP A 90 0.13 3.62 12.22
N MET A 91 -0.35 4.54 11.39
CA MET A 91 -0.41 5.96 11.74
C MET A 91 -1.38 6.25 12.88
N ALA A 92 -2.30 5.34 13.19
CA ALA A 92 -3.17 5.46 14.37
C ALA A 92 -2.39 5.37 15.70
N GLU A 93 -1.15 4.87 15.69
CA GLU A 93 -0.28 4.81 16.88
C GLU A 93 0.40 6.15 17.21
N LEU A 94 0.37 7.11 16.29
CA LEU A 94 0.98 8.43 16.50
C LEU A 94 0.27 9.18 17.64
N THR A 95 1.03 9.76 18.57
CA THR A 95 0.46 10.56 19.66
C THR A 95 -0.08 11.89 19.15
N CYS A 96 0.64 12.53 18.23
CA CYS A 96 0.22 13.76 17.57
C CYS A 96 -0.18 13.42 16.14
N LEU A 97 -1.49 13.28 15.89
CA LEU A 97 -2.01 13.06 14.55
C LEU A 97 -2.27 14.41 13.87
N ASN A 98 -1.31 14.86 13.07
CA ASN A 98 -1.39 16.07 12.26
C ASN A 98 -0.85 15.82 10.85
N GLU A 99 -1.14 16.75 9.93
CA GLU A 99 -0.79 16.62 8.52
C GLU A 99 0.73 16.44 8.33
N ALA A 100 1.54 17.22 9.07
CA ALA A 100 2.99 17.13 9.01
C ALA A 100 3.52 15.74 9.45
N SER A 101 2.97 15.18 10.52
CA SER A 101 3.40 13.87 11.05
C SER A 101 3.01 12.72 10.12
N VAL A 102 1.82 12.79 9.52
CA VAL A 102 1.37 11.82 8.51
C VAL A 102 2.28 11.89 7.28
N LEU A 103 2.51 13.09 6.75
CA LEU A 103 3.39 13.31 5.60
C LEU A 103 4.82 12.82 5.89
N HIS A 104 5.36 13.15 7.06
CA HIS A 104 6.71 12.74 7.46
C HIS A 104 6.85 11.22 7.56
N ASN A 105 5.90 10.54 8.23
CA ASN A 105 5.97 9.08 8.36
C ASN A 105 5.88 8.39 6.99
N LEU A 106 4.97 8.84 6.13
CA LEU A 106 4.83 8.33 4.77
C LEU A 106 6.10 8.57 3.94
N LYS A 107 6.70 9.76 4.04
CA LYS A 107 7.94 10.13 3.34
C LYS A 107 9.11 9.25 3.78
N ASP A 108 9.34 9.10 5.08
CA ASP A 108 10.44 8.30 5.63
C ASP A 108 10.31 6.82 5.27
N ARG A 109 9.10 6.28 5.34
CA ARG A 109 8.81 4.89 4.93
C ARG A 109 9.03 4.71 3.44
N TYR A 110 8.53 5.62 2.62
CA TYR A 110 8.68 5.58 1.16
C TYR A 110 10.16 5.60 0.73
N TYR A 111 10.97 6.50 1.28
CA TYR A 111 12.41 6.55 0.96
C TYR A 111 13.19 5.35 1.51
N SER A 112 12.65 4.65 2.51
CA SER A 112 13.17 3.36 2.98
C SER A 112 12.69 2.17 2.13
N GLY A 113 11.83 2.41 1.13
CA GLY A 113 11.25 1.38 0.27
C GLY A 113 10.03 0.65 0.86
N LEU A 114 9.50 1.15 1.99
CA LEU A 114 8.31 0.64 2.67
C LEU A 114 7.07 1.37 2.13
N ILE A 115 6.43 0.82 1.11
CA ILE A 115 5.35 1.52 0.39
C ILE A 115 3.96 1.36 1.01
N TYR A 116 3.77 0.35 1.85
CA TYR A 116 2.51 0.07 2.55
C TYR A 116 2.59 0.60 3.98
N THR A 117 1.57 1.35 4.39
CA THR A 117 1.44 1.90 5.75
C THR A 117 -0.02 1.84 6.17
N TYR A 118 -0.30 1.35 7.37
CA TYR A 118 -1.66 1.36 7.90
C TYR A 118 -2.08 2.75 8.40
N SER A 119 -3.38 3.00 8.35
CA SER A 119 -4.05 4.20 8.87
C SER A 119 -5.35 3.77 9.52
N GLY A 120 -5.26 3.23 10.74
CA GLY A 120 -6.41 2.62 11.41
C GLY A 120 -7.00 1.50 10.55
N LEU A 121 -8.24 1.62 10.10
CA LEU A 121 -8.86 0.56 9.28
C LEU A 121 -8.34 0.50 7.83
N PHE A 122 -7.74 1.58 7.34
CA PHE A 122 -7.29 1.68 5.95
C PHE A 122 -5.79 1.37 5.78
N CYS A 123 -5.35 1.20 4.55
CA CYS A 123 -3.94 1.12 4.19
C CYS A 123 -3.61 2.13 3.10
N VAL A 124 -2.64 2.99 3.38
CA VAL A 124 -2.08 3.94 2.43
C VAL A 124 -0.95 3.25 1.68
N VAL A 125 -0.98 3.38 0.34
CA VAL A 125 0.02 2.78 -0.55
C VAL A 125 0.57 3.87 -1.46
N ILE A 126 1.89 4.05 -1.45
CA ILE A 126 2.57 4.99 -2.34
C ILE A 126 3.19 4.22 -3.49
N ASN A 127 2.90 4.62 -4.73
CA ASN A 127 3.42 3.95 -5.91
C ASN A 127 4.98 4.05 -5.94
N PRO A 128 5.72 2.93 -5.91
CA PRO A 128 7.18 2.95 -5.90
C PRO A 128 7.81 3.39 -7.21
N TYR A 129 7.08 3.31 -8.34
CA TYR A 129 7.63 3.47 -9.70
C TYR A 129 8.87 2.60 -9.99
N LYS A 130 9.05 1.52 -9.22
CA LYS A 130 10.11 0.52 -9.38
C LYS A 130 9.58 -0.84 -8.96
N ASN A 131 10.20 -1.89 -9.49
CA ASN A 131 9.91 -3.26 -9.08
C ASN A 131 10.54 -3.51 -7.71
N LEU A 132 9.71 -3.87 -6.73
CA LEU A 132 10.15 -4.29 -5.40
C LEU A 132 10.02 -5.81 -5.27
N PRO A 133 10.98 -6.51 -4.63
CA PRO A 133 10.98 -7.96 -4.48
C PRO A 133 9.99 -8.46 -3.39
N ILE A 134 8.84 -7.80 -3.22
CA ILE A 134 7.88 -8.05 -2.14
C ILE A 134 6.64 -8.87 -2.57
N TYR A 135 6.60 -9.33 -3.82
CA TYR A 135 5.46 -10.05 -4.40
C TYR A 135 5.81 -11.47 -4.87
N SER A 136 6.70 -12.14 -4.14
CA SER A 136 7.08 -13.53 -4.42
C SER A 136 6.18 -14.53 -3.69
N GLU A 137 6.20 -15.79 -4.12
CA GLU A 137 5.48 -16.88 -3.46
C GLU A 137 5.90 -17.08 -2.01
N GLN A 138 7.19 -16.89 -1.71
CA GLN A 138 7.71 -16.96 -0.34
C GLN A 138 7.04 -15.92 0.56
N ILE A 139 6.78 -14.72 0.02
CA ILE A 139 6.06 -13.67 0.74
C ILE A 139 4.58 -14.04 0.90
N VAL A 140 3.94 -14.65 -0.09
CA VAL A 140 2.57 -15.15 0.04
C VAL A 140 2.44 -16.12 1.22
N GLU A 141 3.31 -17.14 1.30
CA GLU A 141 3.33 -18.08 2.41
C GLU A 141 3.66 -17.43 3.75
N MET A 142 4.50 -16.40 3.75
CA MET A 142 4.83 -15.63 4.95
C MET A 142 3.60 -14.93 5.57
N TYR A 143 2.67 -14.43 4.74
CA TYR A 143 1.44 -13.77 5.19
C TYR A 143 0.27 -14.74 5.45
N ARG A 144 0.33 -15.97 4.94
CA ARG A 144 -0.75 -16.95 5.05
C ARG A 144 -1.06 -17.29 6.51
N GLY A 145 -2.33 -17.19 6.90
CA GLY A 145 -2.80 -17.47 8.25
C GLY A 145 -2.36 -16.47 9.32
N LYS A 146 -1.65 -15.39 8.95
CA LYS A 146 -1.12 -14.41 9.90
C LYS A 146 -2.15 -13.33 10.23
N LYS A 147 -2.20 -12.92 11.50
CA LYS A 147 -2.94 -11.74 11.93
C LYS A 147 -2.21 -10.47 11.51
N ARG A 148 -2.98 -9.39 11.41
CA ARG A 148 -2.51 -8.05 11.00
C ARG A 148 -1.27 -7.52 11.74
N HIS A 149 -1.11 -7.83 13.04
CA HIS A 149 0.02 -7.34 13.84
C HIS A 149 1.22 -8.31 13.87
N GLU A 150 1.09 -9.51 13.29
CA GLU A 150 2.18 -10.48 13.25
C GLU A 150 3.14 -10.22 12.09
N MET A 151 2.70 -9.46 11.08
CA MET A 151 3.43 -9.15 9.86
C MET A 151 3.29 -7.66 9.56
N PRO A 152 4.28 -7.03 8.88
CA PRO A 152 4.21 -5.62 8.56
C PRO A 152 3.11 -5.32 7.53
N PRO A 153 2.77 -4.03 7.32
CA PRO A 153 1.73 -3.65 6.38
C PRO A 153 2.02 -4.15 4.96
N HIS A 154 1.06 -4.83 4.34
CA HIS A 154 1.16 -5.30 2.96
C HIS A 154 -0.22 -5.62 2.36
N ILE A 155 -0.34 -5.58 1.03
CA ILE A 155 -1.59 -5.93 0.34
C ILE A 155 -2.05 -7.38 0.59
N TYR A 156 -1.10 -8.29 0.81
CA TYR A 156 -1.40 -9.69 1.18
C TYR A 156 -2.00 -9.79 2.59
N ALA A 157 -1.58 -8.95 3.54
CA ALA A 157 -2.21 -8.92 4.87
C ALA A 157 -3.67 -8.46 4.79
N ILE A 158 -3.99 -7.49 3.92
CA ILE A 158 -5.36 -7.03 3.69
C ILE A 158 -6.19 -8.15 3.04
N SER A 159 -5.61 -8.82 2.05
CA SER A 159 -6.25 -9.94 1.33
C SER A 159 -6.54 -11.12 2.26
N GLU A 160 -5.58 -11.49 3.11
CA GLU A 160 -5.73 -12.54 4.12
C GLU A 160 -6.76 -12.18 5.18
N THR A 161 -6.75 -10.93 5.66
CA THR A 161 -7.72 -10.46 6.65
C THR A 161 -9.14 -10.56 6.11
N ALA A 162 -9.38 -10.07 4.89
CA ALA A 162 -10.68 -10.16 4.24
C ALA A 162 -11.10 -11.62 3.99
N TYR A 163 -10.21 -12.44 3.41
CA TYR A 163 -10.50 -13.85 3.15
C TYR A 163 -10.86 -14.62 4.43
N ARG A 164 -10.09 -14.41 5.51
CA ARG A 164 -10.35 -15.06 6.78
C ARG A 164 -11.63 -14.56 7.45
N SER A 165 -11.89 -13.25 7.45
CA SER A 165 -13.15 -12.68 7.96
C SER A 165 -14.36 -13.23 7.20
N MET A 166 -14.28 -13.35 5.88
CA MET A 166 -15.34 -13.99 5.08
C MET A 166 -15.64 -15.42 5.55
N LEU A 167 -14.62 -16.21 5.84
CA LEU A 167 -14.80 -17.60 6.30
C LEU A 167 -15.30 -17.70 7.75
N GLN A 168 -14.82 -16.82 8.62
CA GLN A 168 -15.14 -16.79 10.05
C GLN A 168 -16.53 -16.23 10.31
N ASP A 169 -16.78 -15.02 9.82
CA ASP A 169 -17.99 -14.25 10.08
C ASP A 169 -19.15 -14.66 9.14
N ARG A 170 -18.82 -15.38 8.05
CA ARG A 170 -19.76 -15.80 7.00
C ARG A 170 -20.45 -14.62 6.32
N GLU A 171 -19.76 -13.50 6.24
CA GLU A 171 -20.21 -12.30 5.54
C GLU A 171 -19.31 -12.01 4.34
N ASP A 172 -19.92 -11.66 3.22
CA ASP A 172 -19.22 -11.28 2.00
C ASP A 172 -18.34 -10.04 2.22
N GLN A 173 -17.16 -10.01 1.60
CA GLN A 173 -16.14 -8.98 1.83
C GLN A 173 -15.86 -8.17 0.57
N SER A 174 -15.33 -6.96 0.72
CA SER A 174 -14.87 -6.18 -0.43
C SER A 174 -13.57 -5.43 -0.13
N ILE A 175 -12.69 -5.39 -1.13
CA ILE A 175 -11.44 -4.65 -1.14
C ILE A 175 -11.57 -3.55 -2.20
N LEU A 176 -11.69 -2.31 -1.75
CA LEU A 176 -11.82 -1.14 -2.61
C LEU A 176 -10.46 -0.44 -2.76
N CYS A 177 -9.94 -0.40 -3.99
CA CYS A 177 -8.74 0.35 -4.34
C CYS A 177 -9.12 1.76 -4.81
N THR A 178 -8.80 2.78 -4.00
CA THR A 178 -9.04 4.19 -4.32
C THR A 178 -7.74 4.93 -4.62
N GLY A 179 -7.81 5.98 -5.44
CA GLY A 179 -6.68 6.86 -5.73
C GLY A 179 -6.82 7.53 -7.09
N GLU A 180 -5.97 8.51 -7.35
CA GLU A 180 -5.90 9.19 -8.65
C GLU A 180 -5.43 8.25 -9.77
N SER A 181 -5.53 8.70 -11.03
CA SER A 181 -4.97 7.93 -12.15
C SER A 181 -3.47 7.77 -11.97
N GLY A 182 -2.95 6.55 -12.20
CA GLY A 182 -1.53 6.24 -11.99
C GLY A 182 -1.14 5.87 -10.54
N ALA A 183 -2.06 5.95 -9.58
CA ALA A 183 -1.77 5.61 -8.18
C ALA A 183 -1.49 4.12 -7.89
N GLY A 184 -1.64 3.22 -8.87
CA GLY A 184 -1.38 1.78 -8.70
C GLY A 184 -2.58 0.93 -8.28
N LYS A 185 -3.81 1.41 -8.45
CA LYS A 185 -5.06 0.66 -8.14
C LYS A 185 -5.12 -0.71 -8.83
N THR A 186 -4.84 -0.74 -10.14
CA THR A 186 -4.89 -1.95 -10.96
C THR A 186 -3.86 -2.98 -10.50
N GLU A 187 -2.63 -2.55 -10.21
CA GLU A 187 -1.57 -3.43 -9.72
C GLU A 187 -1.91 -4.03 -8.35
N ASN A 188 -2.40 -3.24 -7.41
CA ASN A 188 -2.85 -3.77 -6.12
C ASN A 188 -4.00 -4.78 -6.28
N THR A 189 -4.95 -4.51 -7.19
CA THR A 189 -6.05 -5.45 -7.50
C THR A 189 -5.51 -6.78 -8.05
N LYS A 190 -4.52 -6.74 -8.96
CA LYS A 190 -3.84 -7.95 -9.46
C LYS A 190 -3.18 -8.73 -8.33
N LYS A 191 -2.54 -8.04 -7.37
CA LYS A 191 -1.89 -8.69 -6.21
C LYS A 191 -2.88 -9.33 -5.25
N VAL A 192 -4.05 -8.73 -5.03
CA VAL A 192 -5.14 -9.34 -4.26
C VAL A 192 -5.56 -10.66 -4.92
N ILE A 193 -5.84 -10.64 -6.23
CA ILE A 193 -6.23 -11.85 -6.98
C ILE A 193 -5.13 -12.91 -6.93
N GLN A 194 -3.88 -12.52 -7.15
CA GLN A 194 -2.72 -13.41 -7.09
C GLN A 194 -2.62 -14.10 -5.72
N TYR A 195 -2.83 -13.36 -4.64
CA TYR A 195 -2.81 -13.91 -3.29
C TYR A 195 -3.92 -14.94 -3.08
N LEU A 196 -5.17 -14.58 -3.39
CA LEU A 196 -6.34 -15.45 -3.22
C LEU A 196 -6.23 -16.71 -4.06
N ALA A 197 -5.82 -16.58 -5.32
CA ALA A 197 -5.55 -17.70 -6.21
C ALA A 197 -4.54 -18.69 -5.61
N HIS A 198 -3.54 -18.20 -4.87
CA HIS A 198 -2.58 -19.07 -4.21
C HIS A 198 -3.14 -19.72 -2.95
N VAL A 199 -3.76 -18.93 -2.06
CA VAL A 199 -4.16 -19.43 -0.73
C VAL A 199 -5.45 -20.26 -0.74
N ALA A 200 -6.36 -19.99 -1.67
CA ALA A 200 -7.69 -20.58 -1.78
C ALA A 200 -7.85 -21.52 -2.99
N SER A 201 -6.74 -21.94 -3.62
CA SER A 201 -6.79 -22.94 -4.68
C SER A 201 -7.07 -24.34 -4.14
N SER A 202 -7.90 -25.10 -4.87
CA SER A 202 -8.17 -26.50 -4.55
C SER A 202 -6.96 -27.36 -4.91
N HIS A 203 -6.41 -28.07 -3.93
CA HIS A 203 -5.25 -28.95 -4.14
C HIS A 203 -5.58 -30.23 -4.93
N LYS A 204 -6.87 -30.48 -5.22
CA LYS A 204 -7.32 -31.66 -5.98
C LYS A 204 -6.83 -31.72 -7.44
N GLY A 205 -6.21 -30.65 -7.95
CA GLY A 205 -5.63 -30.58 -9.29
C GLY A 205 -4.12 -30.76 -9.39
N ARG A 206 -3.37 -30.90 -8.28
CA ARG A 206 -1.92 -31.16 -8.33
C ARG A 206 -1.64 -32.61 -8.74
N LYS A 207 -1.96 -32.96 -9.99
CA LYS A 207 -1.35 -34.14 -10.63
C LYS A 207 0.13 -33.84 -10.82
N GLU A 208 0.93 -34.75 -10.30
CA GLU A 208 2.37 -34.85 -10.38
C GLU A 208 2.83 -34.85 -11.85
N HIS A 209 2.98 -33.67 -12.47
CA HIS A 209 3.63 -33.56 -13.77
C HIS A 209 5.14 -33.43 -13.55
N THR A 210 5.80 -34.58 -13.58
CA THR A 210 7.25 -34.74 -13.76
C THR A 210 7.71 -34.17 -15.10
N ALA A 211 8.08 -32.88 -15.14
CA ALA A 211 9.04 -32.33 -16.11
C ALA A 211 9.50 -30.92 -15.70
N PRO A 212 10.81 -30.62 -15.63
CA PRO A 212 11.30 -29.28 -15.36
C PRO A 212 11.43 -28.51 -16.69
N SER A 213 10.38 -27.80 -17.09
CA SER A 213 10.44 -26.81 -18.17
C SER A 213 9.89 -25.48 -17.69
N SER A 214 10.81 -24.56 -17.41
CA SER A 214 10.65 -23.09 -17.45
C SER A 214 9.25 -22.51 -17.19
N SER A 215 9.01 -22.07 -15.94
CA SER A 215 8.24 -20.88 -15.58
C SER A 215 6.72 -20.77 -15.89
N SER A 216 5.93 -21.84 -15.86
CA SER A 216 4.44 -21.76 -15.95
C SER A 216 3.81 -23.14 -15.75
N SER A 217 2.90 -23.47 -14.83
CA SER A 217 1.92 -22.71 -14.07
C SER A 217 1.54 -23.52 -12.82
N PHE A 218 1.76 -22.99 -11.62
CA PHE A 218 1.43 -23.65 -10.34
C PHE A 218 0.02 -23.31 -9.83
N TYR A 219 -0.69 -22.43 -10.53
CA TYR A 219 -2.07 -22.08 -10.27
C TYR A 219 -3.00 -23.13 -10.89
N GLY A 220 -4.16 -23.38 -10.29
CA GLY A 220 -5.21 -24.15 -10.95
C GLY A 220 -5.69 -23.47 -12.24
N GLU A 221 -6.40 -24.21 -13.07
CA GLU A 221 -6.81 -23.74 -14.42
C GLU A 221 -7.69 -22.49 -14.35
N LEU A 222 -8.61 -22.44 -13.39
CA LEU A 222 -9.51 -21.30 -13.17
C LEU A 222 -8.73 -20.06 -12.70
N GLU A 223 -7.78 -20.25 -11.80
CA GLU A 223 -6.92 -19.21 -11.26
C GLU A 223 -6.01 -18.62 -12.33
N HIS A 224 -5.46 -19.47 -13.20
CA HIS A 224 -4.69 -19.04 -14.36
C HIS A 224 -5.55 -18.20 -15.33
N GLN A 225 -6.76 -18.66 -15.65
CA GLN A 225 -7.68 -17.90 -16.50
C GLN A 225 -8.07 -16.54 -15.90
N LEU A 226 -8.29 -16.48 -14.58
CA LEU A 226 -8.62 -15.23 -13.89
C LEU A 226 -7.46 -14.21 -13.96
N LEU A 227 -6.22 -14.67 -13.83
CA LEU A 227 -5.04 -13.81 -13.99
C LEU A 227 -4.87 -13.33 -15.44
N GLN A 228 -5.11 -14.20 -16.43
CA GLN A 228 -5.02 -13.88 -17.86
C GLN A 228 -6.16 -13.00 -18.39
N ALA A 229 -7.31 -12.95 -17.70
CA ALA A 229 -8.41 -12.06 -18.06
C ALA A 229 -8.06 -10.57 -17.91
N ASN A 230 -7.10 -10.22 -17.04
CA ASN A 230 -6.65 -8.83 -16.85
C ASN A 230 -5.98 -8.27 -18.13
N PRO A 231 -4.93 -8.89 -18.70
CA PRO A 231 -4.34 -8.47 -19.97
C PRO A 231 -5.33 -8.20 -21.10
N ILE A 232 -6.35 -9.04 -21.25
CA ILE A 232 -7.38 -8.89 -22.29
C ILE A 232 -8.16 -7.58 -22.08
N LEU A 233 -8.64 -7.36 -20.85
CA LEU A 233 -9.42 -6.15 -20.52
C LEU A 233 -8.55 -4.89 -20.59
N GLU A 234 -7.27 -4.99 -20.26
CA GLU A 234 -6.32 -3.90 -20.44
C GLU A 234 -6.09 -3.58 -21.92
N ALA A 235 -5.95 -4.58 -22.78
CA ALA A 235 -5.76 -4.38 -24.22
C ALA A 235 -6.92 -3.62 -24.88
N PHE A 236 -8.17 -3.84 -24.42
CA PHE A 236 -9.35 -3.20 -25.00
C PHE A 236 -9.82 -1.94 -24.26
N GLY A 237 -9.38 -1.70 -23.02
CA GLY A 237 -9.93 -0.64 -22.18
C GLY A 237 -8.89 0.24 -21.47
N ASN A 238 -7.59 -0.04 -21.61
CA ASN A 238 -6.55 0.88 -21.19
C ASN A 238 -6.10 1.74 -22.37
N ALA A 239 -5.74 2.99 -22.06
CA ALA A 239 -5.19 3.93 -23.03
C ALA A 239 -4.05 4.73 -22.38
N LYS A 240 -3.09 5.15 -23.20
CA LYS A 240 -2.06 6.08 -22.78
C LYS A 240 -2.68 7.46 -22.50
N THR A 241 -2.26 8.07 -21.40
CA THR A 241 -2.62 9.44 -21.02
C THR A 241 -1.36 10.22 -20.66
N VAL A 242 -1.47 11.54 -20.50
CA VAL A 242 -0.34 12.38 -20.05
C VAL A 242 0.22 11.94 -18.69
N LYS A 243 -0.63 11.36 -17.81
CA LYS A 243 -0.28 11.00 -16.42
C LYS A 243 0.05 9.52 -16.22
N ASN A 244 -0.35 8.65 -17.14
CA ASN A 244 -0.20 7.20 -17.02
C ASN A 244 -0.25 6.54 -18.41
N ASP A 245 0.81 5.82 -18.77
CA ASP A 245 0.95 5.13 -20.07
C ASP A 245 -0.01 3.94 -20.23
N ASN A 246 -0.50 3.38 -19.13
CA ASN A 246 -1.47 2.27 -19.11
C ASN A 246 -2.68 2.63 -18.24
N SER A 247 -3.34 3.75 -18.56
CA SER A 247 -4.50 4.21 -17.79
C SER A 247 -5.74 3.39 -18.14
N SER A 248 -6.27 2.65 -17.17
CA SER A 248 -7.62 2.07 -17.30
C SER A 248 -8.64 3.19 -17.52
N ARG A 249 -9.54 3.02 -18.49
CA ARG A 249 -10.61 3.98 -18.80
C ARG A 249 -12.00 3.47 -18.42
N PHE A 250 -12.07 2.30 -17.79
CA PHE A 250 -13.28 1.67 -17.30
C PHE A 250 -13.12 1.27 -15.83
N GLY A 251 -14.21 1.33 -15.07
CA GLY A 251 -14.27 0.75 -13.73
C GLY A 251 -14.39 -0.76 -13.85
N LYS A 252 -13.66 -1.50 -13.01
CA LYS A 252 -13.70 -2.96 -12.98
C LYS A 252 -14.11 -3.41 -11.59
N PHE A 253 -15.14 -4.24 -11.54
CA PHE A 253 -15.60 -4.92 -10.33
C PHE A 253 -15.39 -6.42 -10.51
N ILE A 254 -14.58 -7.03 -9.65
CA ILE A 254 -14.23 -8.46 -9.74
C ILE A 254 -14.83 -9.18 -8.56
N ARG A 255 -15.79 -10.05 -8.82
CA ARG A 255 -16.41 -10.93 -7.84
C ARG A 255 -15.72 -12.28 -7.90
N ILE A 256 -15.13 -12.73 -6.80
CA ILE A 256 -14.57 -14.09 -6.66
C ILE A 256 -15.51 -14.89 -5.77
N ASN A 257 -15.98 -16.03 -6.27
CA ASN A 257 -16.89 -16.91 -5.56
C ASN A 257 -16.14 -18.05 -4.87
N PHE A 258 -16.44 -18.27 -3.60
CA PHE A 258 -15.85 -19.34 -2.78
C PHE A 258 -16.91 -20.36 -2.35
N ASP A 259 -16.53 -21.63 -2.26
CA ASP A 259 -17.37 -22.69 -1.70
C ASP A 259 -17.40 -22.67 -0.16
N VAL A 260 -18.16 -23.61 0.42
CA VAL A 260 -18.24 -23.79 1.87
C VAL A 260 -16.91 -24.18 2.52
N ALA A 261 -15.97 -24.79 1.78
CA ALA A 261 -14.64 -25.15 2.28
C ALA A 261 -13.62 -24.01 2.12
N GLY A 262 -13.99 -22.92 1.44
CA GLY A 262 -13.15 -21.76 1.17
C GLY A 262 -12.36 -21.84 -0.13
N TYR A 263 -12.66 -22.79 -1.03
CA TYR A 263 -11.99 -22.88 -2.32
C TYR A 263 -12.65 -21.98 -3.37
N ILE A 264 -11.85 -21.43 -4.27
CA ILE A 264 -12.37 -20.66 -5.42
C ILE A 264 -13.13 -21.60 -6.35
N VAL A 265 -14.39 -21.26 -6.65
CA VAL A 265 -15.25 -22.02 -7.57
C VAL A 265 -15.65 -21.25 -8.82
N GLY A 266 -15.45 -19.93 -8.82
CA GLY A 266 -15.72 -19.11 -9.99
C GLY A 266 -15.35 -17.65 -9.77
N ALA A 267 -15.36 -16.88 -10.85
CA ALA A 267 -15.19 -15.43 -10.79
C ALA A 267 -16.10 -14.76 -11.83
N ASN A 268 -16.60 -13.58 -11.51
CA ASN A 268 -17.34 -12.71 -12.41
C ASN A 268 -16.65 -11.34 -12.49
N ILE A 269 -16.62 -10.74 -13.69
CA ILE A 269 -16.05 -9.42 -13.91
C ILE A 269 -17.14 -8.53 -14.47
N GLU A 270 -17.57 -7.56 -13.68
CA GLU A 270 -18.49 -6.52 -14.11
C GLU A 270 -17.69 -5.28 -14.50
N THR A 271 -17.92 -4.81 -15.73
CA THR A 271 -17.26 -3.63 -16.27
C THR A 271 -18.23 -2.45 -16.21
N CYS A 272 -17.93 -1.44 -15.40
CA CYS A 272 -18.66 -0.18 -15.42
C CYS A 272 -17.99 0.79 -16.41
N ILE A 273 -18.65 1.04 -17.53
CA ILE A 273 -18.19 2.00 -18.53
C ILE A 273 -18.64 3.40 -18.09
N LEU A 274 -17.73 4.19 -17.52
CA LEU A 274 -18.00 5.56 -17.08
C LEU A 274 -17.78 6.62 -18.18
N SER A 275 -17.38 6.23 -19.40
CA SER A 275 -16.93 7.18 -20.42
C SER A 275 -17.28 6.74 -21.85
N ILE A 276 -18.57 6.60 -22.18
CA ILE A 276 -19.00 6.48 -23.59
C ILE A 276 -19.03 7.87 -24.28
N HIS A 277 -19.05 8.98 -23.52
CA HIS A 277 -19.17 10.33 -24.09
C HIS A 277 -17.91 10.89 -24.79
N HIS A 278 -16.78 10.18 -24.83
CA HIS A 278 -15.52 10.73 -25.32
C HIS A 278 -15.02 10.17 -26.67
N PHE A 279 -15.81 9.35 -27.36
CA PHE A 279 -15.42 8.79 -28.65
C PHE A 279 -15.39 9.80 -29.81
N THR A 280 -15.80 11.06 -29.60
CA THR A 280 -15.93 12.04 -30.70
C THR A 280 -15.12 13.33 -30.55
N LYS A 281 -14.37 13.58 -29.47
CA LYS A 281 -13.48 14.76 -29.39
C LYS A 281 -12.32 14.54 -28.43
N GLU A 282 -11.08 14.60 -28.95
CA GLU A 282 -9.89 14.82 -28.13
C GLU A 282 -10.02 16.15 -27.39
N SER A 283 -10.36 16.13 -26.10
CA SER A 283 -10.09 17.27 -25.22
C SER A 283 -10.04 16.91 -23.73
N LEU A 284 -8.96 17.42 -23.12
CA LEU A 284 -8.79 18.00 -21.79
C LEU A 284 -9.10 17.17 -20.53
N ASP A 285 -7.99 16.61 -20.02
CA ASP A 285 -7.60 16.33 -18.64
C ASP A 285 -8.55 16.83 -17.53
N LYS A 286 -9.53 16.01 -17.16
CA LYS A 286 -10.19 16.07 -15.85
C LYS A 286 -10.01 14.71 -15.16
N GLY A 287 -9.42 14.74 -13.97
CA GLY A 287 -8.99 13.58 -13.20
C GLY A 287 -10.09 12.54 -13.03
N SER A 288 -9.91 11.40 -13.69
CA SER A 288 -10.83 10.27 -13.62
C SER A 288 -10.61 9.51 -12.30
N ARG A 289 -11.49 9.69 -11.31
CA ARG A 289 -11.52 8.87 -10.09
C ARG A 289 -12.13 7.49 -10.41
N LEU A 290 -11.33 6.61 -10.99
CA LEU A 290 -11.74 5.22 -11.20
C LEU A 290 -11.73 4.48 -9.86
N LYS A 291 -12.87 3.90 -9.49
CA LYS A 291 -12.98 2.94 -8.39
C LYS A 291 -12.75 1.54 -8.98
N LEU A 292 -11.71 0.85 -8.52
CA LEU A 292 -11.57 -0.60 -8.74
C LEU A 292 -11.91 -1.28 -7.42
N SER A 293 -12.83 -2.24 -7.48
CA SER A 293 -13.27 -2.97 -6.30
C SER A 293 -13.24 -4.47 -6.60
N CYS A 294 -12.72 -5.24 -5.64
CA CYS A 294 -12.79 -6.69 -5.66
C CYS A 294 -13.73 -7.11 -4.54
N ALA A 295 -14.80 -7.84 -4.87
CA ALA A 295 -15.70 -8.45 -3.90
C ALA A 295 -15.43 -9.95 -3.79
N MET A 296 -15.50 -10.45 -2.56
CA MET A 296 -15.44 -11.86 -2.21
C MET A 296 -16.84 -12.25 -1.75
N GLU A 297 -17.50 -13.12 -2.50
CA GLU A 297 -18.85 -13.56 -2.16
C GLU A 297 -18.89 -15.09 -2.01
N ARG A 298 -19.48 -15.59 -0.92
CA ARG A 298 -19.64 -17.02 -0.70
C ARG A 298 -20.95 -17.51 -1.30
N ARG A 299 -20.95 -18.69 -1.93
CA ARG A 299 -22.18 -19.37 -2.38
C ARG A 299 -22.45 -20.62 -1.56
#